data_AF-A0A1A7Q7Z4-F1
#
_entry.id   AF-A0A1A7Q7Z4-F1
#
_cell.length_a   1.000
_cell.length_b   1.000
_cell.length_c   1.000
_cell.angle_alpha   90.00
_cell.angle_beta   90.00
_cell.angle_gamma   90.00
#
_symmetry.space_group_name_H-M   'P 1'
#
loop_
_entity.id
_entity.type
_entity.pdbx_description
1 polymer ?
#
loop_
_entity_poly.entity_id
_entity_poly.type
_entity_poly.pdbx_seq_one_letter_code
_entity_poly.pdbx_strand_id
1 'polypeptide(L)'
;MSSKYPTLQIFLHWLSLFFVLITYFSIQAQDLDLTLDWYDLMVNTHYTFGICVWGIIFVRLIVRHLYLKQTPAITPTPPVWQTKLAHYVHLALYLFFILIPIFGALTVLNKGNDLTFANYSIIAGFNPNPETAHTLKEIHETLVNIAMALVVLHAIAALFHHYIVKDNTLLRMIPHKSK
;
A
#
# COMPACT_ATOMS: atom_id res chain seq x y z
N MET A 1 -12.31 -21.97 16.84
CA MET A 1 -11.62 -20.73 16.45
C MET A 1 -11.75 -20.57 14.95
N SER A 2 -12.01 -19.36 14.43
CA SER A 2 -12.11 -19.12 12.99
C SER A 2 -10.81 -19.52 12.29
N SER A 3 -10.90 -20.22 11.17
CA SER A 3 -9.76 -20.62 10.34
C SER A 3 -9.30 -19.50 9.39
N LYS A 4 -9.92 -18.32 9.43
CA LYS A 4 -9.63 -17.17 8.56
C LYS A 4 -9.74 -15.84 9.30
N TYR A 5 -9.13 -14.83 8.70
CA TYR A 5 -9.33 -13.45 9.14
C TYR A 5 -10.79 -13.00 8.89
N PRO A 6 -11.29 -12.02 9.66
CA PRO A 6 -12.60 -11.42 9.40
C PRO A 6 -12.71 -10.92 7.95
N THR A 7 -13.89 -11.09 7.34
CA THR A 7 -14.13 -10.71 5.93
C THR A 7 -13.73 -9.25 5.63
N LEU A 8 -13.95 -8.34 6.58
CA LEU A 8 -13.55 -6.94 6.43
C LEU A 8 -12.02 -6.77 6.33
N GLN A 9 -11.23 -7.53 7.10
CA GLN A 9 -9.77 -7.48 7.00
C GLN A 9 -9.27 -8.04 5.67
N ILE A 10 -9.88 -9.14 5.20
CA ILE A 10 -9.59 -9.73 3.90
C ILE A 10 -9.89 -8.72 2.79
N PHE A 11 -11.10 -8.14 2.80
CA PHE A 11 -11.52 -7.14 1.82
C PHE A 11 -10.56 -5.95 1.78
N LEU A 12 -10.26 -5.35 2.94
CA LEU A 12 -9.35 -4.21 3.01
C LEU A 12 -7.92 -4.54 2.57
N HIS A 13 -7.44 -5.76 2.84
CA HIS A 13 -6.11 -6.21 2.37
C HIS A 13 -6.03 -6.23 0.84
N TRP A 14 -6.98 -6.90 0.18
CA TRP A 14 -6.99 -7.00 -1.28
C TRP A 14 -7.33 -5.66 -1.96
N LEU A 15 -8.22 -4.87 -1.36
CA LEU A 15 -8.50 -3.51 -1.84
C LEU A 15 -7.25 -2.62 -1.76
N SER A 16 -6.45 -2.74 -0.68
CA SER A 16 -5.16 -2.04 -0.57
C SER A 16 -4.24 -2.43 -1.72
N LEU A 17 -4.07 -3.73 -1.98
CA LEU A 17 -3.21 -4.20 -3.05
C LEU A 17 -3.67 -3.65 -4.40
N PHE A 18 -4.97 -3.71 -4.70
CA PHE A 18 -5.54 -3.18 -5.94
C PHE A 18 -5.23 -1.69 -6.10
N PHE A 19 -5.44 -0.88 -5.06
CA PHE A 19 -5.16 0.56 -5.12
C PHE A 19 -3.66 0.87 -5.18
N VAL A 20 -2.82 0.11 -4.51
CA VAL A 20 -1.35 0.23 -4.60
C VAL A 20 -0.89 -0.03 -6.04
N LEU A 21 -1.41 -1.07 -6.69
CA LEU A 21 -1.06 -1.36 -8.08
C LEU A 21 -1.51 -0.25 -9.04
N ILE A 22 -2.73 0.28 -8.89
CA ILE A 22 -3.19 1.43 -9.69
C ILE A 22 -2.28 2.64 -9.47
N THR A 23 -1.98 2.97 -8.21
CA THR A 23 -1.12 4.10 -7.84
C THR A 23 0.27 3.94 -8.45
N TYR A 24 0.88 2.76 -8.36
CA TYR A 24 2.20 2.50 -8.90
C TYR A 24 2.23 2.52 -10.43
N PHE A 25 1.32 1.79 -11.09
CA PHE A 25 1.37 1.68 -12.55
C PHE A 25 0.94 2.95 -13.26
N SER A 26 0.06 3.78 -12.68
CA SER A 26 -0.32 5.06 -13.27
C SER A 26 0.88 5.98 -13.43
N ILE A 27 1.71 6.15 -12.39
CA ILE A 27 2.91 7.01 -12.49
C ILE A 27 3.98 6.43 -13.42
N GLN A 28 4.14 5.10 -13.45
CA GLN A 28 5.07 4.45 -14.39
C GLN A 28 4.63 4.58 -15.85
N ALA A 29 3.34 4.77 -16.10
CA ALA A 29 2.75 4.89 -17.43
C ALA A 29 2.54 6.34 -17.86
N GLN A 30 2.84 7.34 -17.01
CA GLN A 30 2.49 8.74 -17.26
C GLN A 30 3.12 9.31 -18.55
N ASP A 31 4.31 8.84 -18.94
CA ASP A 31 5.08 9.33 -20.08
C ASP A 31 4.77 8.56 -21.38
N LEU A 32 3.76 7.68 -21.38
CA LEU A 32 3.29 7.03 -22.59
C LEU A 32 2.52 8.06 -23.45
N ASP A 33 2.94 8.25 -24.70
CA ASP A 33 2.29 9.19 -25.61
C ASP A 33 1.04 8.57 -26.26
N LEU A 34 -0.02 8.37 -25.46
CA LEU A 34 -1.27 7.73 -25.91
C LEU A 34 -2.33 8.74 -26.37
N THR A 35 -2.52 9.84 -25.63
CA THR A 35 -3.49 10.92 -25.92
C THR A 35 -3.01 12.26 -25.33
N LEU A 36 -3.60 13.38 -25.79
CA LEU A 36 -3.26 14.74 -25.29
C LEU A 36 -3.38 14.88 -23.76
N ASP A 37 -4.38 14.23 -23.15
CA ASP A 37 -4.67 14.37 -21.71
C ASP A 37 -4.14 13.18 -20.88
N TRP A 38 -3.33 12.30 -21.48
CA TRP A 38 -2.90 11.05 -20.84
C TRP A 38 -2.06 11.28 -19.58
N TYR A 39 -1.10 12.19 -19.66
CA TYR A 39 -0.22 12.53 -18.55
C TYR A 39 -1.03 13.00 -17.33
N ASP A 40 -1.96 13.94 -17.53
CA ASP A 40 -2.80 14.48 -16.46
C ASP A 40 -3.72 13.41 -15.86
N LEU A 41 -4.29 12.55 -16.70
CA LEU A 41 -5.10 11.41 -16.24
C LEU A 41 -4.28 10.47 -15.35
N MET A 42 -3.06 10.11 -15.76
CA MET A 42 -2.18 9.22 -14.99
C MET A 42 -1.73 9.86 -13.68
N VAL A 43 -1.31 11.13 -13.70
CA VAL A 43 -0.90 11.86 -12.49
C VAL A 43 -2.07 12.02 -11.52
N ASN A 44 -3.27 12.37 -12.01
CA ASN A 44 -4.45 12.48 -11.15
C ASN A 44 -4.86 11.12 -10.57
N THR A 45 -4.76 10.07 -11.37
CA THR A 45 -5.00 8.68 -10.92
C THR A 45 -4.01 8.32 -9.80
N HIS A 46 -2.73 8.63 -9.96
CA HIS A 46 -1.72 8.42 -8.93
C HIS A 46 -2.05 9.14 -7.62
N TYR A 47 -2.41 10.43 -7.67
CA TYR A 47 -2.78 11.18 -6.47
C TYR A 47 -4.04 10.62 -5.80
N THR A 48 -5.10 10.39 -6.57
CA THR A 48 -6.38 9.93 -6.06
C THR A 48 -6.25 8.57 -5.38
N PHE A 49 -5.62 7.59 -6.05
CA PHE A 49 -5.44 6.27 -5.46
C PHE A 49 -4.38 6.25 -4.36
N GLY A 50 -3.36 7.10 -4.43
CA GLY A 50 -2.38 7.29 -3.35
C GLY A 50 -3.03 7.77 -2.05
N ILE A 51 -3.94 8.75 -2.14
CA ILE A 51 -4.75 9.22 -1.00
C ILE A 51 -5.69 8.11 -0.50
N CYS A 52 -6.31 7.34 -1.39
CA CYS A 52 -7.14 6.20 -1.01
C CYS A 52 -6.34 5.12 -0.27
N VAL A 53 -5.13 4.77 -0.73
CA VAL A 53 -4.22 3.84 -0.01
C VAL A 53 -3.91 4.38 1.38
N TRP A 54 -3.63 5.68 1.48
CA TRP A 54 -3.38 6.33 2.76
C TRP A 54 -4.59 6.26 3.70
N GLY A 55 -5.80 6.54 3.22
CA GLY A 55 -7.02 6.36 4.03
C GLY A 55 -7.22 4.91 4.47
N ILE A 56 -7.04 3.95 3.55
CA ILE A 56 -7.21 2.52 3.84
C ILE A 56 -6.21 2.03 4.89
N ILE A 57 -4.97 2.54 4.94
CA ILE A 57 -3.99 2.06 5.92
C ILE A 57 -4.45 2.35 7.35
N PHE A 58 -5.04 3.52 7.60
CA PHE A 58 -5.60 3.88 8.90
C PHE A 58 -6.81 3.01 9.23
N VAL A 59 -7.74 2.82 8.28
CA VAL A 59 -8.88 1.93 8.47
C VAL A 59 -8.40 0.50 8.78
N ARG A 60 -7.37 0.00 8.09
CA ARG A 60 -6.77 -1.30 8.35
C ARG A 60 -6.16 -1.41 9.73
N LEU A 61 -5.50 -0.38 10.23
CA LEU A 61 -4.94 -0.36 11.58
C LEU A 61 -6.06 -0.39 12.64
N ILE A 62 -7.12 0.41 12.46
CA ILE A 62 -8.29 0.42 13.33
C ILE A 62 -8.96 -0.96 13.33
N VAL A 63 -9.26 -1.52 12.16
CA VAL A 63 -9.88 -2.85 12.02
C VAL A 63 -8.94 -3.93 12.59
N ARG A 64 -7.63 -3.86 12.37
CA ARG A 64 -6.68 -4.80 12.98
C ARG A 64 -6.76 -4.75 14.51
N HIS A 65 -6.84 -3.55 15.09
CA HIS A 65 -6.97 -3.36 16.53
C HIS A 65 -8.30 -3.93 17.07
N LEU A 66 -9.43 -3.65 16.41
CA LEU A 66 -10.76 -4.13 16.82
C LEU A 66 -10.87 -5.66 16.81
N TYR A 67 -10.17 -6.33 15.89
CA TYR A 67 -10.24 -7.78 15.70
C TYR A 67 -8.97 -8.53 16.18
N LEU A 68 -8.15 -7.95 17.05
CA LEU A 68 -6.88 -8.55 17.52
C LEU A 68 -7.04 -10.01 18.00
N LYS A 69 -8.10 -10.30 18.76
CA LYS A 69 -8.40 -11.62 19.32
C LYS A 69 -8.84 -12.66 18.27
N GLN A 70 -9.09 -12.24 17.03
CA GLN A 70 -9.58 -13.10 15.94
C GLN A 70 -8.49 -13.42 14.90
N THR A 71 -7.22 -13.20 15.25
CA THR A 71 -6.10 -13.61 14.40
C THR A 71 -6.08 -15.15 14.31
N PRO A 72 -6.34 -15.76 13.14
CA PRO A 72 -6.31 -17.21 13.01
C PRO A 72 -4.88 -17.72 13.21
N ALA A 73 -4.70 -18.96 13.66
CA ALA A 73 -3.37 -19.57 13.78
C ALA A 73 -2.82 -19.99 12.40
N ILE A 74 -1.49 -20.04 12.25
CA ILE A 74 -0.86 -20.70 11.09
C ILE A 74 -0.70 -22.19 11.43
N THR A 75 -1.12 -23.05 10.50
CA THR A 75 -1.02 -24.51 10.62
C THR A 75 -0.39 -25.11 9.36
N PRO A 76 0.69 -25.92 9.49
CA PRO A 76 1.44 -26.22 10.72
C PRO A 76 2.10 -24.97 11.34
N THR A 77 2.39 -25.02 12.64
CA THR A 77 2.94 -23.85 13.36
C THR A 77 4.35 -23.54 12.85
N PRO A 78 4.61 -22.31 12.35
CA PRO A 78 5.91 -21.95 11.84
C PRO A 78 6.93 -21.75 12.98
N PRO A 79 8.24 -21.86 12.68
CA PRO A 79 9.29 -21.48 13.61
C PRO A 79 9.14 -20.03 14.09
N VAL A 80 9.47 -19.79 15.36
CA VAL A 80 9.32 -18.46 16.01
C VAL A 80 10.02 -17.34 15.23
N TRP A 81 11.17 -17.63 14.61
CA TRP A 81 11.91 -16.63 13.83
C TRP A 81 11.14 -16.18 12.58
N GLN A 82 10.41 -17.08 11.91
CA GLN A 82 9.57 -16.73 10.76
C GLN A 82 8.41 -15.84 11.19
N THR A 83 7.77 -16.16 12.32
CA THR A 83 6.70 -15.33 12.88
C THR A 83 7.19 -13.94 13.26
N LYS A 84 8.36 -13.83 13.90
CA LYS A 84 8.97 -12.52 14.24
C LYS A 84 9.31 -11.72 12.98
N LEU A 85 9.94 -12.34 11.99
CA LEU A 85 10.28 -11.70 10.72
C LEU A 85 9.03 -11.20 9.98
N ALA A 86 7.98 -12.02 9.92
CA ALA A 86 6.71 -11.60 9.32
C ALA A 86 6.11 -10.38 10.02
N HIS A 87 6.20 -10.29 11.36
CA HIS A 87 5.75 -9.08 12.08
C HIS A 87 6.58 -7.85 11.72
N TYR A 88 7.90 -7.96 11.57
CA TYR A 88 8.74 -6.85 11.14
C TYR A 88 8.44 -6.39 9.72
N VAL A 89 8.23 -7.34 8.78
CA VAL A 89 7.82 -7.01 7.41
C VAL A 89 6.47 -6.30 7.40
N HIS A 90 5.48 -6.78 8.16
CA HIS A 90 4.19 -6.09 8.28
C HIS A 90 4.35 -4.69 8.86
N LEU A 91 5.14 -4.52 9.93
CA LEU A 91 5.41 -3.22 10.53
C LEU A 91 6.06 -2.26 9.53
N ALA A 92 7.06 -2.73 8.79
CA ALA A 92 7.72 -1.96 7.75
C ALA A 92 6.72 -1.53 6.68
N LEU A 93 5.91 -2.44 6.13
CA LEU A 93 4.88 -2.12 5.14
C LEU A 93 3.90 -1.06 5.67
N TYR A 94 3.42 -1.20 6.91
CA TYR A 94 2.56 -0.18 7.52
C TYR A 94 3.24 1.19 7.60
N LEU A 95 4.50 1.23 8.02
CA LEU A 95 5.26 2.48 8.13
C LEU A 95 5.47 3.13 6.75
N PHE A 96 5.90 2.36 5.75
CA PHE A 96 6.12 2.86 4.40
C PHE A 96 4.82 3.42 3.78
N PHE A 97 3.71 2.68 3.86
CA PHE A 97 2.43 3.16 3.30
C PHE A 97 1.83 4.35 4.06
N ILE A 98 2.30 4.66 5.27
CA ILE A 98 1.97 5.92 5.96
C ILE A 98 2.88 7.06 5.49
N LEU A 99 4.19 6.81 5.36
CA LEU A 99 5.19 7.84 5.05
C LEU A 99 5.18 8.26 3.58
N ILE A 100 5.02 7.31 2.64
CA ILE A 100 5.07 7.57 1.19
C ILE A 100 4.09 8.69 0.79
N PRO A 101 2.80 8.64 1.14
CA PRO A 101 1.86 9.70 0.76
C PRO A 101 2.17 11.06 1.42
N ILE A 102 2.77 11.06 2.62
CA ILE A 102 3.22 12.30 3.27
C ILE A 102 4.30 12.97 2.43
N PHE A 103 5.36 12.23 2.06
CA PHE A 103 6.44 12.77 1.22
C PHE A 103 5.95 13.13 -0.19
N GLY A 104 5.00 12.36 -0.74
CA GLY A 104 4.37 12.67 -2.03
C GLY A 104 3.59 13.99 -1.99
N ALA A 105 2.73 14.17 -0.99
CA ALA A 105 1.97 15.41 -0.78
C ALA A 105 2.92 16.61 -0.58
N LEU A 106 3.93 16.48 0.28
CA LEU A 106 4.91 17.55 0.48
C LEU A 106 5.67 17.89 -0.80
N THR A 107 5.99 16.90 -1.65
CA THR A 107 6.62 17.13 -2.96
C THR A 107 5.71 17.96 -3.86
N VAL A 108 4.44 17.59 -4.00
CA VAL A 108 3.47 18.31 -4.85
C VAL A 108 3.31 19.76 -4.38
N LEU A 109 3.14 19.97 -3.08
CA LEU A 109 2.97 21.29 -2.49
C LEU A 109 4.22 22.16 -2.65
N ASN A 110 5.43 21.61 -2.46
CA ASN A 110 6.67 22.36 -2.64
C ASN A 110 7.01 22.64 -4.11
N LYS A 111 6.41 21.92 -5.07
CA LYS A 111 6.45 22.29 -6.50
C LYS A 111 5.57 23.49 -6.83
N GLY A 112 4.70 23.93 -5.91
CA GLY A 112 3.69 24.95 -6.19
C GLY A 112 2.42 24.40 -6.83
N ASN A 113 2.27 23.08 -6.88
CA ASN A 113 1.10 22.43 -7.44
C ASN A 113 0.07 22.18 -6.33
N ASP A 114 -1.19 22.20 -6.72
CA ASP A 114 -2.28 21.78 -5.85
C ASP A 114 -2.26 20.27 -5.65
N LEU A 115 -2.44 19.83 -4.40
CA LEU A 115 -2.75 18.43 -4.11
C LEU A 115 -4.23 18.22 -4.47
N THR A 116 -4.49 17.31 -5.42
CA THR A 116 -5.84 17.05 -5.91
C THR A 116 -6.33 15.65 -5.53
N PHE A 117 -7.64 15.52 -5.36
CA PHE A 117 -8.36 14.26 -5.18
C PHE A 117 -9.55 14.23 -6.15
N ALA A 118 -9.58 13.24 -7.04
CA ALA A 118 -10.60 13.13 -8.09
C ALA A 118 -10.78 14.44 -8.89
N ASN A 119 -9.66 15.03 -9.35
CA ASN A 119 -9.57 16.33 -10.03
C ASN A 119 -9.98 17.58 -9.21
N TYR A 120 -10.34 17.46 -7.93
CA TYR A 120 -10.62 18.60 -7.06
C TYR A 120 -9.40 18.94 -6.21
N SER A 121 -9.01 20.22 -6.17
CA SER A 121 -7.97 20.71 -5.25
C SER A 121 -8.43 20.58 -3.80
N ILE A 122 -7.64 19.87 -2.99
CA ILE A 122 -7.92 19.66 -1.56
C ILE A 122 -6.93 20.40 -0.66
N ILE A 123 -5.72 20.69 -1.15
CA ILE A 123 -4.72 21.54 -0.50
C ILE A 123 -4.04 22.37 -1.58
N ALA A 124 -4.06 23.69 -1.41
CA ALA A 124 -3.54 24.67 -2.35
C ALA A 124 -2.77 25.78 -1.63
N GLY A 125 -2.09 26.65 -2.40
CA GLY A 125 -1.55 27.91 -1.88
C GLY A 125 -0.22 27.78 -1.13
N PHE A 126 0.59 26.76 -1.44
CA PHE A 126 1.95 26.65 -0.93
C PHE A 126 2.92 27.49 -1.77
N ASN A 127 3.86 28.16 -1.10
CA ASN A 127 4.96 28.86 -1.78
C ASN A 127 5.95 27.81 -2.34
N PRO A 128 6.25 27.84 -3.66
CA PRO A 128 7.15 26.87 -4.25
C PRO A 128 8.57 26.96 -3.66
N ASN A 129 9.18 25.80 -3.39
CA ASN A 129 10.59 25.65 -3.04
C ASN A 129 11.17 24.47 -3.84
N PRO A 130 11.75 24.72 -5.04
CA PRO A 130 12.21 23.66 -5.93
C PRO A 130 13.27 22.74 -5.34
N GLU A 131 14.19 23.26 -4.53
CA GLU A 131 15.26 22.48 -3.88
C GLU A 131 14.66 21.49 -2.86
N THR A 132 13.70 21.96 -2.06
CA THR A 132 12.98 21.11 -1.10
C THR A 132 12.11 20.10 -1.83
N ALA A 133 11.43 20.50 -2.90
CA ALA A 133 10.62 19.60 -3.73
C ALA A 133 11.45 18.47 -4.35
N HIS A 134 12.66 18.75 -4.82
CA HIS A 134 13.56 17.74 -5.37
C HIS A 134 13.95 16.71 -4.32
N THR A 135 14.41 17.18 -3.15
CA THR A 135 14.79 16.29 -2.03
C THR A 135 13.62 15.43 -1.56
N LEU A 136 12.43 16.02 -1.40
CA LEU A 136 11.23 15.27 -0.99
C LEU A 136 10.81 14.25 -2.05
N LYS A 137 10.97 14.57 -3.34
CA LYS A 137 10.70 13.64 -4.44
C LYS A 137 11.64 12.44 -4.39
N GLU A 138 12.94 12.67 -4.20
CA GLU A 138 13.92 11.58 -4.08
C GLU A 138 13.62 10.67 -2.89
N ILE A 139 13.25 11.25 -1.75
CA ILE A 139 12.81 10.46 -0.58
C ILE A 139 11.55 9.66 -0.94
N HIS A 140 10.53 10.29 -1.52
CA HIS A 140 9.30 9.60 -1.92
C HIS A 140 9.58 8.41 -2.86
N GLU A 141 10.36 8.60 -3.91
CA GLU A 141 10.74 7.56 -4.87
C GLU A 141 11.55 6.43 -4.20
N THR A 142 12.51 6.79 -3.33
CA THR A 142 13.29 5.81 -2.56
C THR A 142 12.39 4.96 -1.67
N LEU A 143 11.46 5.58 -0.93
CA LEU A 143 10.51 4.88 -0.07
C LEU A 143 9.60 3.94 -0.89
N VAL A 144 9.11 4.39 -2.05
CA VAL A 144 8.29 3.56 -2.95
C VAL A 144 9.06 2.35 -3.46
N ASN A 145 10.31 2.53 -3.90
CA ASN A 145 11.14 1.42 -4.38
C ASN A 145 11.36 0.35 -3.31
N ILE A 146 11.68 0.76 -2.08
CA ILE A 146 11.85 -0.16 -0.94
C ILE A 146 10.51 -0.85 -0.61
N ALA A 147 9.41 -0.09 -0.54
CA ALA A 147 8.10 -0.63 -0.23
C ALA A 147 7.63 -1.65 -1.29
N MET A 148 7.83 -1.37 -2.57
CA MET A 148 7.47 -2.30 -3.65
C MET A 148 8.32 -3.57 -3.62
N ALA A 149 9.61 -3.47 -3.33
CA ALA A 149 10.44 -4.65 -3.08
C ALA A 149 9.89 -5.49 -1.91
N LEU A 150 9.48 -4.85 -0.81
CA LEU A 150 8.86 -5.54 0.33
C LEU A 150 7.49 -6.16 -0.03
N VAL A 151 6.67 -5.50 -0.86
CA VAL A 151 5.40 -6.05 -1.34
C VAL A 151 5.63 -7.31 -2.17
N VAL A 152 6.61 -7.29 -3.08
CA VAL A 152 6.97 -8.45 -3.90
C VAL A 152 7.50 -9.59 -3.02
N LEU A 153 8.42 -9.30 -2.10
CA LEU A 153 8.94 -10.31 -1.16
C LEU A 153 7.83 -10.89 -0.26
N HIS A 154 6.90 -10.05 0.21
CA HIS A 154 5.73 -10.47 0.98
C HIS A 154 4.84 -11.43 0.18
N ALA A 155 4.56 -11.10 -1.09
CA ALA A 155 3.78 -11.96 -1.97
C ALA A 155 4.49 -13.28 -2.26
N ILE A 156 5.79 -13.25 -2.59
CA ILE A 156 6.61 -14.44 -2.81
C ILE A 156 6.62 -15.32 -1.57
N ALA A 157 6.77 -14.74 -0.37
CA ALA A 157 6.71 -15.50 0.88
C ALA A 157 5.34 -16.17 1.06
N ALA A 158 4.23 -15.46 0.81
CA ALA A 158 2.90 -16.05 0.90
C ALA A 158 2.71 -17.22 -0.08
N LEU A 159 3.23 -17.10 -1.31
CA LEU A 159 3.20 -18.17 -2.31
C LEU A 159 4.12 -19.34 -1.94
N PHE A 160 5.31 -19.07 -1.41
CA PHE A 160 6.23 -20.07 -0.89
C PHE A 160 5.58 -20.88 0.24
N HIS A 161 4.95 -20.19 1.19
CA HIS A 161 4.20 -20.81 2.28
C HIS A 161 3.04 -21.66 1.76
N HIS A 162 2.34 -21.20 0.72
CA HIS A 162 1.21 -21.92 0.14
C HIS A 162 1.62 -23.16 -0.66
N TYR A 163 2.60 -23.04 -1.56
CA TYR A 163 2.94 -24.09 -2.53
C TYR A 163 4.03 -25.04 -2.05
N ILE A 164 5.01 -24.53 -1.29
CA ILE A 164 6.19 -25.31 -0.86
C ILE A 164 6.03 -25.77 0.59
N VAL A 165 5.78 -24.85 1.53
CA VAL A 165 5.57 -25.21 2.94
C VAL A 165 4.22 -25.92 3.14
N LYS A 166 3.25 -25.63 2.27
CA LYS A 166 1.89 -26.17 2.29
C LYS A 166 1.16 -25.87 3.59
N ASP A 167 1.35 -24.67 4.13
CA ASP A 167 0.60 -24.17 5.28
C ASP A 167 -0.61 -23.31 4.85
N ASN A 168 -1.41 -22.90 5.84
CA ASN A 168 -2.61 -22.11 5.60
C ASN A 168 -2.37 -20.57 5.59
N THR A 169 -1.12 -20.09 5.51
CA THR A 169 -0.78 -18.66 5.62
C THR A 169 -1.59 -17.80 4.65
N LEU A 170 -1.55 -18.13 3.36
CA LEU A 170 -2.31 -17.42 2.32
C LEU A 170 -3.81 -17.70 2.40
N LEU A 171 -4.21 -18.95 2.69
CA LEU A 171 -5.62 -19.37 2.71
C LEU A 171 -6.47 -18.63 3.74
N ARG A 172 -5.84 -18.16 4.83
CA ARG A 172 -6.47 -17.33 5.86
C ARG A 172 -6.83 -15.93 5.38
N MET A 173 -6.21 -15.47 4.29
CA MET A 173 -6.40 -14.14 3.70
C MET A 173 -7.16 -14.17 2.37
N ILE A 174 -7.53 -15.34 1.83
CA ILE A 174 -8.28 -15.41 0.56
C ILE A 174 -9.80 -15.20 0.80
N PRO A 175 -10.47 -14.39 -0.04
CA PRO A 175 -11.92 -14.21 -0.04
C PRO A 175 -12.61 -15.45 -0.62
N HIS A 176 -12.61 -16.56 0.11
CA HIS A 176 -13.39 -17.74 -0.25
C HIS A 176 -14.31 -18.10 0.91
N LYS A 177 -15.60 -18.27 0.63
CA LYS A 177 -16.50 -18.94 1.58
C LYS A 177 -16.07 -20.40 1.64
N SER A 178 -15.67 -20.92 2.80
CA SER A 178 -15.69 -22.38 2.93
C SER A 178 -17.14 -22.80 2.74
N LYS A 179 -17.40 -23.68 1.76
CA LYS A 179 -18.60 -24.52 1.82
C LYS A 179 -18.54 -25.37 3.08
#